data_AF-A0A7H8RBI9-F1
#
_entry.id   AF-A0A7H8RBI9-F1
#
_cell.length_a   1.000
_cell.length_b   1.000
_cell.length_c   1.000
_cell.angle_alpha   90.00
_cell.angle_beta   90.00
_cell.angle_gamma   90.00
#
_symmetry.space_group_name_H-M   'P 1'
#
loop_
_entity.id
_entity.type
_entity.pdbx_description
1 polymer ?
#
loop_
_entity_poly.entity_id
_entity_poly.type
_entity_poly.pdbx_seq_one_letter_code
_entity_poly.pdbx_strand_id
1 'polypeptide(L)'
;MSLQSLRYLVSNLVSAVSKQKLFPLESCILFDKQEGQQWLELMTFDPVFLHTIVFTTLTYHDSLLGRQECAPTNTQISLHFTKTLRLFRERLILEDDGAKFSDITIFIVLGLAIYAYLTGERKAAEYHLSALRTIIDFRGGLSVFWHNEKLLFELFRCDIGRALNNGSTPFFFYNPLVEPFPPYPEEELLLGFLGSDTQATQGNKHKFLDEVDKDLAKAWSIVEQFSARINLVDETKNKLPKKLLLDTMASVMYRVMHMSYEYGSLDECIRLGLLAYSSSIFLQWSNRRTSYHRFSTAYRDLLTTSHFLDLFPIHFRLWFLVTGAVSIFKEHDDQWLKSQLLYIIDSCKLERWDQVKNILHSIMWIDLLHDHLGKGFFDNIVT
;
A
#
# COMPACT_ATOMS: atom_id res chain seq x y z
N MET A 1 0.89 -29.73 20.49
CA MET A 1 1.66 -28.50 20.78
C MET A 1 0.90 -27.74 21.86
N SER A 2 1.53 -27.41 23.00
CA SER A 2 0.85 -26.70 24.09
C SER A 2 0.58 -25.24 23.71
N LEU A 3 -0.41 -24.60 24.34
CA LEU A 3 -0.74 -23.18 24.12
C LEU A 3 0.49 -22.28 24.39
N GLN A 4 1.33 -22.65 25.37
CA GLN A 4 2.60 -21.99 25.69
C GLN A 4 3.63 -22.10 24.56
N SER A 5 3.79 -23.28 23.94
CA SER A 5 4.69 -23.45 22.80
C SER A 5 4.22 -22.66 21.58
N LEU A 6 2.89 -22.54 21.38
CA LEU A 6 2.31 -21.76 20.29
C LEU A 6 2.47 -20.25 20.51
N ARG A 7 2.32 -19.77 21.76
CA ARG A 7 2.64 -18.39 22.16
C ARG A 7 4.10 -18.05 21.95
N TYR A 8 5.02 -18.96 22.33
CA TYR A 8 6.45 -18.76 22.13
C TYR A 8 6.79 -18.70 20.63
N LEU A 9 6.18 -19.56 19.81
CA LEU A 9 6.33 -19.53 18.35
C LEU A 9 5.79 -18.24 17.75
N VAL A 10 4.58 -17.79 18.13
CA VAL A 10 3.98 -16.55 17.60
C VAL A 10 4.74 -15.31 18.07
N SER A 11 5.14 -15.25 19.34
CA SER A 11 5.98 -14.16 19.86
C SER A 11 7.32 -14.11 19.13
N ASN A 12 7.97 -15.26 18.90
CA ASN A 12 9.20 -15.33 18.13
C ASN A 12 8.98 -15.03 16.64
N LEU A 13 7.85 -15.37 16.03
CA LEU A 13 7.55 -15.03 14.63
C LEU A 13 7.28 -13.53 14.48
N VAL A 14 6.48 -12.94 15.37
CA VAL A 14 6.23 -11.49 15.43
C VAL A 14 7.51 -10.71 15.78
N SER A 15 8.43 -11.31 16.53
CA SER A 15 9.74 -10.71 16.88
C SER A 15 10.83 -10.95 15.84
N ALA A 16 10.84 -12.10 15.14
CA ALA A 16 11.85 -12.46 14.14
C ALA A 16 11.58 -11.75 12.80
N VAL A 17 10.32 -11.43 12.55
CA VAL A 17 9.91 -10.54 11.48
C VAL A 17 9.90 -9.13 12.04
N SER A 18 11.04 -8.43 11.95
CA SER A 18 11.13 -7.05 12.44
C SER A 18 10.03 -6.20 11.79
N LYS A 19 9.29 -5.43 12.59
CA LYS A 19 8.27 -4.48 12.09
C LYS A 19 8.81 -3.60 10.95
N GLN A 20 10.10 -3.26 11.01
CA GLN A 20 10.85 -2.51 9.99
C GLN A 20 10.84 -3.17 8.61
N LYS A 21 10.89 -4.50 8.56
CA LYS A 21 10.82 -5.24 7.29
C LYS A 21 9.40 -5.27 6.72
N LEU A 22 8.37 -5.04 7.52
CA LEU A 22 6.97 -5.18 7.12
C LEU A 22 6.33 -3.87 6.70
N PHE A 23 6.69 -2.82 7.44
CA PHE A 23 6.22 -1.48 7.24
C PHE A 23 7.44 -0.62 6.94
N PRO A 24 7.76 -0.37 5.66
CA PRO A 24 8.90 0.46 5.28
C PRO A 24 8.94 1.84 5.95
N LEU A 25 7.77 2.39 6.33
CA LEU A 25 7.63 3.65 7.07
C LEU A 25 7.67 3.51 8.60
N GLU A 26 8.01 2.35 9.18
CA GLU A 26 7.95 2.15 10.65
C GLU A 26 8.82 3.14 11.45
N SER A 27 9.96 3.56 10.89
CA SER A 27 10.80 4.58 11.53
C SER A 27 10.12 5.93 11.62
N CYS A 28 9.18 6.23 10.71
CA CYS A 28 8.50 7.52 10.57
C CYS A 28 7.08 7.54 11.16
N ILE A 29 6.54 6.40 11.59
CA ILE A 29 5.15 6.28 12.06
C ILE A 29 5.09 5.81 13.52
N LEU A 30 4.22 6.44 14.31
CA LEU A 30 3.89 6.07 15.68
C LEU A 30 2.91 4.90 15.69
N PHE A 31 3.43 3.69 15.87
CA PHE A 31 2.62 2.51 16.17
C PHE A 31 2.43 2.37 17.68
N ASP A 32 1.20 2.14 18.13
CA ASP A 32 0.93 1.87 19.53
C ASP A 32 1.55 0.53 19.96
N LYS A 33 2.29 0.56 21.06
CA LYS A 33 2.94 -0.61 21.65
C LYS A 33 1.91 -1.56 22.27
N GLN A 34 0.76 -1.07 22.71
CA GLN A 34 -0.29 -1.89 23.33
C GLN A 34 -1.07 -2.74 22.31
N GLU A 35 -1.11 -2.37 21.03
CA GLU A 35 -1.74 -3.16 19.96
C GLU A 35 -1.20 -4.61 19.91
N GLY A 36 0.10 -4.80 20.17
CA GLY A 36 0.73 -6.12 20.18
C GLY A 36 0.26 -6.98 21.35
N GLN A 37 0.05 -6.37 22.52
CA GLN A 37 -0.41 -7.05 23.71
C GLN A 37 -1.89 -7.46 23.59
N GLN A 38 -2.74 -6.59 23.06
CA GLN A 38 -4.15 -6.89 22.81
C GLN A 38 -4.32 -8.11 21.89
N TRP A 39 -3.49 -8.23 20.84
CA TRP A 39 -3.52 -9.40 19.96
C TRP A 39 -3.10 -10.70 20.65
N LEU A 40 -2.09 -10.64 21.52
CA LEU A 40 -1.65 -11.79 22.33
C LEU A 40 -2.74 -12.24 23.31
N GLU A 41 -3.48 -11.29 23.88
CA GLU A 41 -4.64 -11.57 24.73
C GLU A 41 -5.77 -12.22 23.93
N LEU A 42 -6.18 -11.64 22.78
CA LEU A 42 -7.20 -12.23 21.92
C LEU A 42 -6.87 -13.65 21.45
N MET A 43 -5.61 -13.91 21.09
CA MET A 43 -5.13 -15.23 20.70
C MET A 43 -5.18 -16.27 21.83
N THR A 44 -5.26 -15.82 23.09
CA THR A 44 -5.43 -16.72 24.23
C THR A 44 -6.87 -17.20 24.38
N PHE A 45 -7.83 -16.32 24.09
CA PHE A 45 -9.26 -16.59 24.31
C PHE A 45 -9.96 -17.12 23.07
N ASP A 46 -9.51 -16.77 21.86
CA ASP A 46 -10.13 -17.16 20.61
C ASP A 46 -9.25 -18.12 19.80
N PRO A 47 -9.60 -19.43 19.72
CA PRO A 47 -8.79 -20.42 18.99
C PRO A 47 -8.84 -20.24 17.47
N VAL A 48 -9.89 -19.63 16.92
CA VAL A 48 -10.00 -19.36 15.48
C VAL A 48 -9.06 -18.23 15.12
N PHE A 49 -9.04 -17.17 15.92
CA PHE A 49 -8.13 -16.06 15.77
C PHE A 49 -6.68 -16.49 15.91
N LEU A 50 -6.36 -17.31 16.92
CA LEU A 50 -5.02 -17.88 17.12
C LEU A 50 -4.52 -18.60 15.86
N HIS A 51 -5.31 -19.51 15.31
CA HIS A 51 -4.93 -20.23 14.11
C HIS A 51 -4.83 -19.32 12.90
N THR A 52 -5.70 -18.30 12.80
CA THR A 52 -5.64 -17.28 11.77
C THR A 52 -4.31 -16.54 11.78
N ILE A 53 -3.93 -15.97 12.92
CA ILE A 53 -2.69 -15.20 13.06
C ILE A 53 -1.46 -16.06 12.73
N VAL A 54 -1.46 -17.34 13.10
CA VAL A 54 -0.34 -18.23 12.81
C VAL A 54 -0.16 -18.45 11.32
N PHE A 55 -1.20 -18.89 10.59
CA PHE A 55 -1.00 -19.18 9.16
C PHE A 55 -0.75 -17.91 8.36
N THR A 56 -1.41 -16.78 8.68
CA THR A 56 -1.19 -15.52 7.96
C THR A 56 0.22 -15.00 8.16
N THR A 57 0.74 -15.03 9.39
CA THR A 57 2.11 -14.60 9.69
C THR A 57 3.14 -15.48 9.00
N LEU A 58 2.94 -16.80 8.98
CA LEU A 58 3.83 -17.73 8.28
C LEU A 58 3.81 -17.53 6.77
N THR A 59 2.63 -17.43 6.16
CA THR A 59 2.49 -17.15 4.72
C THR A 59 3.12 -15.82 4.35
N TYR A 60 2.92 -14.81 5.18
CA TYR A 60 3.52 -13.51 4.99
C TYR A 60 5.05 -13.57 5.04
N HIS A 61 5.63 -14.26 6.02
CA HIS A 61 7.06 -14.47 6.11
C HIS A 61 7.65 -15.21 4.89
N ASP A 62 6.98 -16.27 4.41
CA ASP A 62 7.43 -17.00 3.22
C ASP A 62 7.38 -16.13 1.96
N SER A 63 6.32 -15.32 1.82
CA SER A 63 6.18 -14.32 0.75
C SER A 63 7.30 -13.27 0.77
N LEU A 64 7.75 -12.84 1.96
CA LEU A 64 8.85 -11.87 2.11
C LEU A 64 10.23 -12.43 1.82
N LEU A 65 10.42 -13.73 2.00
CA LEU A 65 11.70 -14.38 1.70
C LEU A 65 11.76 -14.91 0.27
N GLY A 66 10.65 -14.88 -0.49
CA GLY A 66 10.60 -15.44 -1.84
C GLY A 66 10.80 -16.94 -1.81
N ARG A 67 10.53 -17.55 -0.65
CA ARG A 67 10.56 -18.98 -0.46
C ARG A 67 9.28 -19.52 -1.04
N GLN A 68 9.29 -19.74 -2.34
CA GLN A 68 8.39 -20.74 -2.91
C GLN A 68 8.90 -22.10 -2.39
N GLU A 69 8.11 -22.70 -1.50
CA GLU A 69 8.14 -24.13 -1.19
C GLU A 69 9.24 -24.63 -0.23
N CYS A 70 9.26 -24.16 1.02
CA CYS A 70 9.84 -24.94 2.12
C CYS A 70 8.79 -25.94 2.66
N ALA A 71 8.99 -27.24 2.44
CA ALA A 71 8.07 -28.32 2.84
C ALA A 71 7.56 -28.29 4.30
N PRO A 72 8.39 -28.02 5.34
CA PRO A 72 7.90 -27.98 6.72
C PRO A 72 7.02 -26.75 7.03
N THR A 73 7.31 -25.58 6.44
CA THR A 73 6.50 -24.37 6.64
C THR A 73 5.13 -24.49 5.98
N ASN A 74 5.08 -25.06 4.77
CA ASN A 74 3.83 -25.32 4.06
C ASN A 74 2.88 -26.23 4.86
N THR A 75 3.44 -27.27 5.51
CA THR A 75 2.66 -28.18 6.36
C THR A 75 2.03 -27.46 7.56
N GLN A 76 2.75 -26.55 8.21
CA GLN A 76 2.22 -25.76 9.34
C GLN A 76 1.15 -24.75 8.89
N ILE A 77 1.39 -24.04 7.78
CA ILE A 77 0.41 -23.12 7.17
C ILE A 77 -0.89 -23.86 6.88
N SER A 78 -0.81 -24.99 6.15
CA SER A 78 -1.98 -25.80 5.79
C SER A 78 -2.74 -26.34 7.00
N LEU A 79 -2.03 -26.80 8.03
CA LEU A 79 -2.63 -27.27 9.28
C LEU A 79 -3.43 -26.15 9.98
N HIS A 80 -2.82 -24.97 10.13
CA HIS A 80 -3.47 -23.85 10.82
C HIS A 80 -4.60 -23.23 10.00
N PHE A 81 -4.45 -23.17 8.67
CA PHE A 81 -5.52 -22.78 7.75
C PHE A 81 -6.73 -23.73 7.85
N THR A 82 -6.51 -25.04 7.77
CA THR A 82 -7.57 -26.05 7.88
C THR A 82 -8.30 -25.98 9.22
N LYS A 83 -7.57 -25.81 10.33
CA LYS A 83 -8.17 -25.62 11.65
C LYS A 83 -9.00 -24.35 11.74
N THR A 84 -8.52 -23.26 11.14
CA THR A 84 -9.28 -22.00 11.05
C THR A 84 -10.59 -22.23 10.33
N LEU A 85 -10.58 -22.83 9.14
CA LEU A 85 -11.80 -23.09 8.36
C LEU A 85 -12.80 -23.96 9.13
N ARG A 86 -12.33 -25.02 9.80
CA ARG A 86 -13.21 -25.92 10.57
C ARG A 86 -13.89 -25.17 11.72
N LEU A 87 -13.10 -24.56 12.60
CA LEU A 87 -13.63 -23.87 13.78
C LEU A 87 -14.45 -22.62 13.42
N PHE A 88 -14.07 -21.93 12.34
CA PHE A 88 -14.82 -20.78 11.85
C PHE A 88 -16.18 -21.19 11.30
N ARG A 89 -16.26 -22.29 10.55
CA ARG A 89 -17.56 -22.85 10.10
C ARG A 89 -18.44 -23.22 11.29
N GLU A 90 -17.89 -23.85 12.32
CA GLU A 90 -18.62 -24.15 13.56
C GLU A 90 -19.19 -22.87 14.17
N ARG A 91 -18.40 -21.79 14.28
CA ARG A 91 -18.86 -20.47 14.76
C ARG A 91 -20.01 -19.91 13.92
N LEU A 92 -19.94 -20.02 12.60
CA LEU A 92 -20.95 -19.47 11.70
C LEU A 92 -22.27 -20.24 11.72
N ILE A 93 -22.26 -21.51 12.11
CA ILE A 93 -23.47 -22.35 12.21
C ILE A 93 -24.25 -22.09 13.51
N LEU A 94 -23.56 -21.68 14.59
CA LEU A 94 -24.21 -21.38 15.87
C LEU A 94 -25.17 -20.17 15.75
N GLU A 95 -26.28 -20.15 16.48
CA GLU A 95 -27.20 -18.99 16.52
C GLU A 95 -26.70 -17.90 17.48
N ASP A 96 -25.45 -17.47 17.30
CA ASP A 96 -24.84 -16.38 18.08
C ASP A 96 -24.33 -15.28 17.14
N ASP A 97 -25.21 -14.30 16.86
CA ASP A 97 -24.88 -13.16 16.02
C ASP A 97 -23.79 -12.28 16.65
N GLY A 98 -23.69 -12.25 17.98
CA GLY A 98 -22.63 -11.55 18.70
C GLY A 98 -21.25 -12.12 18.35
N ALA A 99 -21.11 -13.44 18.32
CA ALA A 99 -19.88 -14.10 17.88
C ALA A 99 -19.64 -13.97 16.37
N LYS A 100 -20.67 -14.14 15.54
CA LYS A 100 -20.57 -14.07 14.06
C LYS A 100 -20.10 -12.71 13.55
N PHE A 101 -20.55 -11.63 14.18
CA PHE A 101 -20.24 -10.27 13.72
C PHE A 101 -19.23 -9.56 14.64
N SER A 102 -18.60 -10.25 15.59
CA SER A 102 -17.56 -9.68 16.47
C SER A 102 -16.36 -9.09 15.70
N ASP A 103 -15.62 -8.16 16.34
CA ASP A 103 -14.36 -7.62 15.79
C ASP A 103 -13.36 -8.74 15.46
N ILE A 104 -13.32 -9.78 16.30
CA ILE A 104 -12.45 -10.94 16.09
C ILE A 104 -12.81 -11.68 14.80
N THR A 105 -14.09 -11.84 14.51
CA THR A 105 -14.55 -12.44 13.25
C THR A 105 -14.13 -11.60 12.03
N ILE A 106 -14.19 -10.27 12.12
CA ILE A 106 -13.70 -9.40 11.05
C ILE A 106 -12.20 -9.66 10.81
N PHE A 107 -11.38 -9.72 11.87
CA PHE A 107 -9.97 -10.05 11.71
C PHE A 107 -9.72 -11.46 11.14
N ILE A 108 -10.56 -12.45 11.49
CA ILE A 108 -10.47 -13.81 10.94
C ILE A 108 -10.71 -13.79 9.42
N VAL A 109 -11.79 -13.14 8.98
CA VAL A 109 -12.10 -13.05 7.54
C VAL A 109 -11.06 -12.22 6.79
N LEU A 110 -10.52 -11.17 7.41
CA LEU A 110 -9.41 -10.39 6.86
C LEU A 110 -8.13 -11.23 6.73
N GLY A 111 -7.81 -12.06 7.71
CA GLY A 111 -6.68 -12.99 7.62
C GLY A 111 -6.84 -14.00 6.47
N LEU A 112 -8.05 -14.52 6.26
CA LEU A 112 -8.35 -15.38 5.12
C LEU A 112 -8.21 -14.63 3.78
N ALA A 113 -8.68 -13.37 3.71
CA ALA A 113 -8.53 -12.53 2.52
C ALA A 113 -7.05 -12.26 2.19
N ILE A 114 -6.24 -11.90 3.19
CA ILE A 114 -4.80 -11.66 3.05
C ILE A 114 -4.10 -12.92 2.56
N TYR A 115 -4.40 -14.08 3.15
CA TYR A 115 -3.80 -15.34 2.71
C TYR A 115 -4.14 -15.66 1.26
N ALA A 116 -5.41 -15.60 0.89
CA ALA A 116 -5.83 -15.83 -0.49
C ALA A 116 -5.17 -14.83 -1.46
N TYR A 117 -4.98 -13.58 -1.04
CA TYR A 117 -4.27 -12.58 -1.83
C TYR A 117 -2.79 -12.95 -2.02
N LEU A 118 -2.08 -13.32 -0.94
CA LEU A 118 -0.66 -13.68 -0.98
C LEU A 118 -0.39 -14.99 -1.72
N THR A 119 -1.31 -15.96 -1.70
CA THR A 119 -1.19 -17.23 -2.44
C THR A 119 -1.69 -17.14 -3.88
N GLY A 120 -2.25 -16.01 -4.30
CA GLY A 120 -2.75 -15.80 -5.66
C GLY A 120 -4.14 -16.40 -5.92
N GLU A 121 -4.86 -16.84 -4.88
CA GLU A 121 -6.24 -17.33 -4.96
C GLU A 121 -7.25 -16.19 -5.10
N ARG A 122 -7.24 -15.54 -6.27
CA ARG A 122 -8.00 -14.29 -6.52
C ARG A 122 -9.49 -14.39 -6.20
N LYS A 123 -10.15 -15.50 -6.57
CA LYS A 123 -11.59 -15.70 -6.30
C LYS A 123 -11.89 -15.81 -4.81
N ALA A 124 -11.04 -16.50 -4.05
CA ALA A 124 -11.21 -16.64 -2.61
C ALA A 124 -11.01 -15.28 -1.92
N ALA A 125 -10.00 -14.51 -2.32
CA ALA A 125 -9.77 -13.16 -1.81
C ALA A 125 -11.00 -12.24 -2.06
N GLU A 126 -11.60 -12.33 -3.25
CA GLU A 126 -12.80 -11.58 -3.60
C GLU A 126 -14.02 -11.96 -2.74
N TYR A 127 -14.27 -13.25 -2.53
CA TYR A 127 -15.33 -13.71 -1.62
C TYR A 127 -15.12 -13.26 -0.18
N HIS A 128 -13.89 -13.33 0.34
CA HIS A 128 -13.59 -12.88 1.69
C HIS A 128 -13.75 -11.36 1.85
N LEU A 129 -13.35 -10.56 0.87
CA LEU A 129 -13.55 -9.11 0.90
C LEU A 129 -15.02 -8.70 0.76
N SER A 130 -15.79 -9.41 -0.07
CA SER A 130 -17.25 -9.22 -0.16
C SER A 130 -17.96 -9.58 1.16
N ALA A 131 -17.51 -10.66 1.82
CA ALA A 131 -18.00 -11.03 3.14
C ALA A 131 -17.66 -9.96 4.21
N LEU A 132 -16.44 -9.40 4.17
CA LEU A 132 -16.04 -8.29 5.05
C LEU A 132 -16.92 -7.07 4.86
N ARG A 133 -17.21 -6.69 3.61
CA ARG A 133 -18.15 -5.60 3.31
C ARG A 133 -19.50 -5.84 3.97
N THR A 134 -20.04 -7.04 3.81
CA THR A 134 -21.33 -7.44 4.39
C THR A 134 -21.33 -7.33 5.93
N ILE A 135 -20.27 -7.79 6.59
CA ILE A 135 -20.14 -7.72 8.05
C ILE A 135 -20.02 -6.27 8.52
N ILE A 136 -19.27 -5.43 7.80
CA ILE A 136 -19.10 -4.01 8.12
C ILE A 136 -20.42 -3.26 7.98
N ASP A 137 -21.15 -3.50 6.90
CA ASP A 137 -22.48 -2.89 6.68
C ASP A 137 -23.47 -3.29 7.78
N PHE A 138 -23.49 -4.58 8.14
CA PHE A 138 -24.31 -5.08 9.25
C PHE A 138 -24.01 -4.37 10.58
N ARG A 139 -22.76 -3.92 10.76
CA ARG A 139 -22.31 -3.21 11.97
C ARG A 139 -22.40 -1.70 11.90
N GLY A 140 -23.12 -1.16 10.92
CA GLY A 140 -23.36 0.27 10.78
C GLY A 140 -22.34 0.99 9.89
N GLY A 141 -21.61 0.24 9.05
CA GLY A 141 -20.70 0.78 8.05
C GLY A 141 -19.31 1.15 8.58
N LEU A 142 -18.47 1.70 7.70
CA LEU A 142 -17.08 2.05 8.02
C LEU A 142 -16.92 3.07 9.15
N SER A 143 -17.92 3.95 9.34
CA SER A 143 -17.88 5.01 10.35
C SER A 143 -17.63 4.47 11.76
N VAL A 144 -18.15 3.28 12.05
CA VAL A 144 -18.03 2.62 13.37
C VAL A 144 -16.60 2.15 13.63
N PHE A 145 -15.79 1.91 12.59
CA PHE A 145 -14.47 1.28 12.71
C PHE A 145 -13.29 2.26 12.67
N TRP A 146 -13.52 3.58 12.51
CA TRP A 146 -12.44 4.58 12.45
C TRP A 146 -11.55 4.66 13.69
N HIS A 147 -12.04 4.18 14.84
CA HIS A 147 -11.23 4.05 16.05
C HIS A 147 -10.21 2.89 15.97
N ASN A 148 -10.42 1.92 15.07
CA ASN A 148 -9.58 0.75 14.87
C ASN A 148 -8.71 0.91 13.62
N GLU A 149 -7.74 1.82 13.70
CA GLU A 149 -6.86 2.18 12.59
C GLU A 149 -6.12 0.99 11.99
N LYS A 150 -5.77 0.00 12.82
CA LYS A 150 -5.09 -1.23 12.38
C LYS A 150 -5.98 -2.04 11.44
N LEU A 151 -7.23 -2.27 11.84
CA LEU A 151 -8.18 -3.02 11.04
C LEU A 151 -8.43 -2.33 9.71
N LEU A 152 -8.71 -1.03 9.72
CA LEU A 152 -9.00 -0.27 8.52
C LEU A 152 -7.81 -0.20 7.57
N PHE A 153 -6.59 -0.03 8.10
CA PHE A 153 -5.40 0.00 7.27
C PHE A 153 -5.25 -1.29 6.46
N GLU A 154 -5.37 -2.43 7.12
CA GLU A 154 -5.22 -3.74 6.46
C GLU A 154 -6.40 -4.06 5.52
N LEU A 155 -7.62 -3.68 5.92
CA LEU A 155 -8.81 -3.80 5.09
C LEU A 155 -8.68 -3.01 3.78
N PHE A 156 -8.32 -1.73 3.87
CA PHE A 156 -8.17 -0.85 2.71
C PHE A 156 -7.02 -1.30 1.81
N ARG A 157 -5.89 -1.75 2.38
CA ARG A 157 -4.79 -2.31 1.58
C ARG A 157 -5.25 -3.51 0.75
N CYS A 158 -6.04 -4.41 1.33
CA CYS A 158 -6.56 -5.58 0.61
C CYS A 158 -7.56 -5.17 -0.48
N ASP A 159 -8.49 -4.27 -0.18
CA ASP A 159 -9.51 -3.83 -1.14
C ASP A 159 -8.90 -3.05 -2.32
N ILE A 160 -8.04 -2.07 -2.02
CA ILE A 160 -7.30 -1.28 -3.01
C ILE A 160 -6.40 -2.20 -3.85
N GLY A 161 -5.59 -3.05 -3.19
CA GLY A 161 -4.67 -3.95 -3.88
C GLY A 161 -5.39 -4.93 -4.82
N ARG A 162 -6.53 -5.48 -4.39
CA ARG A 162 -7.41 -6.28 -5.25
C ARG A 162 -7.90 -5.48 -6.45
N ALA A 163 -8.43 -4.28 -6.21
CA ALA A 163 -8.99 -3.44 -7.26
C ALA A 163 -7.94 -3.05 -8.32
N LEU A 164 -6.71 -2.72 -7.91
CA LEU A 164 -5.58 -2.50 -8.82
C LEU A 164 -5.19 -3.77 -9.60
N ASN A 165 -5.13 -4.93 -8.93
CA ASN A 165 -4.75 -6.17 -9.60
C ASN A 165 -5.77 -6.61 -10.65
N ASN A 166 -7.06 -6.42 -10.37
CA ASN A 166 -8.16 -6.89 -11.22
C ASN A 166 -8.64 -5.81 -12.21
N GLY A 167 -8.25 -4.54 -12.02
CA GLY A 167 -8.84 -3.37 -12.70
C GLY A 167 -10.34 -3.28 -12.50
N SER A 168 -10.78 -3.57 -11.28
CA SER A 168 -12.16 -3.46 -10.84
C SER A 168 -12.30 -2.28 -9.88
N THR A 169 -13.52 -1.86 -9.60
CA THR A 169 -13.76 -0.87 -8.55
C THR A 169 -13.53 -1.45 -7.14
N PRO A 170 -13.11 -0.63 -6.17
CA PRO A 170 -13.07 -1.02 -4.76
C PRO A 170 -14.47 -1.35 -4.21
N PHE A 171 -14.53 -2.12 -3.11
CA PHE A 171 -15.78 -2.41 -2.40
C PHE A 171 -16.18 -1.29 -1.44
N PHE A 172 -15.20 -0.54 -0.93
CA PHE A 172 -15.43 0.64 -0.10
C PHE A 172 -15.36 1.90 -0.94
N PHE A 173 -16.12 2.91 -0.54
CA PHE A 173 -16.26 4.21 -1.21
C PHE A 173 -16.66 4.09 -2.69
N TYR A 174 -17.34 2.99 -3.06
CA TYR A 174 -17.77 2.73 -4.44
C TYR A 174 -18.74 3.80 -4.95
N ASN A 175 -19.67 4.23 -4.10
CA ASN A 175 -20.61 5.30 -4.39
C ASN A 175 -20.40 6.45 -3.39
N PRO A 176 -19.71 7.53 -3.79
CA PRO A 176 -19.40 8.67 -2.91
C PRO A 176 -20.64 9.41 -2.38
N LEU A 177 -21.82 9.22 -2.99
CA LEU A 177 -23.07 9.78 -2.50
C LEU A 177 -23.61 9.05 -1.26
N VAL A 178 -23.29 7.76 -1.12
CA VAL A 178 -23.74 6.90 -0.01
C VAL A 178 -22.64 6.75 1.03
N GLU A 179 -21.41 6.56 0.58
CA GLU A 179 -20.23 6.38 1.43
C GLU A 179 -19.17 7.40 0.97
N PRO A 180 -19.23 8.65 1.48
CA PRO A 180 -18.37 9.73 1.03
C PRO A 180 -16.91 9.46 1.39
N PHE A 181 -16.00 9.90 0.53
CA PHE A 181 -14.57 9.81 0.79
C PHE A 181 -14.19 10.58 2.05
N PRO A 182 -13.24 10.08 2.87
CA PRO A 182 -12.76 10.80 4.04
C PRO A 182 -12.08 12.11 3.61
N PRO A 183 -12.18 13.21 4.37
CA PRO A 183 -11.55 14.47 3.99
C PRO A 183 -10.04 14.33 3.85
N TYR A 184 -9.41 15.22 3.08
CA TYR A 184 -7.96 15.27 3.02
C TYR A 184 -7.38 15.81 4.34
N PRO A 185 -6.31 15.22 4.88
CA PRO A 185 -5.70 15.64 6.16
C PRO A 185 -4.74 16.82 5.97
N GLU A 186 -5.21 17.89 5.33
CA GLU A 186 -4.39 19.05 4.95
C GLU A 186 -3.82 19.78 6.14
N GLU A 187 -4.67 20.03 7.15
CA GLU A 187 -4.28 20.77 8.33
C GLU A 187 -3.17 20.01 9.06
N GLU A 188 -3.33 18.70 9.24
CA GLU A 188 -2.36 17.83 9.90
C GLU A 188 -1.02 17.74 9.14
N LEU A 189 -1.06 17.78 7.81
CA LEU A 189 0.14 17.81 6.97
C LEU A 189 0.90 19.14 7.09
N LEU A 190 0.17 20.25 7.24
CA LEU A 190 0.72 21.61 7.35
C LEU A 190 1.25 21.95 8.74
N LEU A 191 0.73 21.33 9.81
CA LEU A 191 1.00 21.69 11.21
C LEU A 191 2.47 21.77 11.63
N GLY A 192 3.40 21.11 10.94
CA GLY A 192 4.84 21.26 11.23
C GLY A 192 5.67 21.88 10.13
N PHE A 193 5.05 22.59 9.18
CA PHE A 193 5.70 23.56 8.30
C PHE A 193 5.49 25.01 8.77
N LEU A 194 4.73 25.23 9.86
CA LEU A 194 4.36 26.54 10.41
C LEU A 194 5.53 27.38 11.01
N GLY A 195 6.78 27.03 10.71
CA GLY A 195 7.98 27.77 11.13
C GLY A 195 9.06 27.89 10.07
N SER A 196 8.88 27.28 8.89
CA SER A 196 9.69 27.57 7.71
C SER A 196 8.96 28.62 6.87
N ASP A 197 9.69 29.54 6.25
CA ASP A 197 9.15 30.51 5.28
C ASP A 197 8.45 29.76 4.14
N THR A 198 7.16 29.48 4.32
CA THR A 198 6.30 28.74 3.39
C THR A 198 5.99 29.55 2.14
N GLN A 199 6.37 30.83 2.10
CA GLN A 199 6.25 31.68 0.92
C GLN A 199 7.32 31.39 -0.16
N ALA A 200 8.42 30.71 0.17
CA ALA A 200 9.47 30.42 -0.81
C ALA A 200 9.25 29.13 -1.63
N THR A 201 8.31 28.26 -1.24
CA THR A 201 8.11 26.94 -1.88
C THR A 201 6.77 26.77 -2.63
N GLN A 202 5.85 27.73 -2.52
CA GLN A 202 4.54 27.69 -3.20
C GLN A 202 4.52 28.35 -4.59
N GLY A 203 5.53 29.15 -4.94
CA GLY A 203 5.62 29.78 -6.27
C GLY A 203 6.25 28.85 -7.30
N ASN A 204 5.47 28.39 -8.28
CA ASN A 204 5.92 27.69 -9.52
C ASN A 204 6.44 26.25 -9.40
N LYS A 205 5.81 25.32 -8.68
CA LYS A 205 6.32 23.94 -8.77
C LYS A 205 5.97 23.25 -10.08
N HIS A 206 4.73 23.32 -10.55
CA HIS A 206 4.32 22.54 -11.73
C HIS A 206 3.23 23.24 -12.56
N LYS A 207 3.61 24.10 -13.52
CA LYS A 207 2.66 24.85 -14.37
C LYS A 207 1.59 23.99 -15.07
N PHE A 208 1.89 22.71 -15.34
CA PHE A 208 0.92 21.81 -15.96
C PHE A 208 -0.25 21.47 -15.03
N LEU A 209 -0.10 21.58 -13.70
CA LEU A 209 -1.20 21.33 -12.76
C LEU A 209 -2.31 22.37 -12.87
N ASP A 210 -2.05 23.54 -13.47
CA ASP A 210 -3.07 24.55 -13.73
C ASP A 210 -4.08 24.10 -14.80
N GLU A 211 -3.68 23.14 -15.65
CA GLU A 211 -4.49 22.57 -16.74
C GLU A 211 -5.15 21.24 -16.35
N VAL A 212 -4.79 20.68 -15.20
CA VAL A 212 -5.28 19.39 -14.69
C VAL A 212 -6.59 19.57 -13.91
N ASP A 213 -7.43 18.55 -13.91
CA ASP A 213 -8.62 18.50 -13.06
C ASP A 213 -8.31 18.88 -11.60
N LYS A 214 -9.17 19.71 -11.00
CA LYS A 214 -8.91 20.30 -9.68
C LYS A 214 -8.83 19.26 -8.57
N ASP A 215 -9.63 18.21 -8.63
CA ASP A 215 -9.62 17.16 -7.62
C ASP A 215 -8.36 16.29 -7.77
N LEU A 216 -7.91 16.04 -9.01
CA LEU A 216 -6.64 15.36 -9.27
C LEU A 216 -5.43 16.19 -8.83
N ALA A 217 -5.40 17.49 -9.16
CA ALA A 217 -4.37 18.42 -8.71
C ALA A 217 -4.33 18.51 -7.17
N LYS A 218 -5.50 18.44 -6.53
CA LYS A 218 -5.59 18.39 -5.07
C LYS A 218 -4.99 17.09 -4.51
N ALA A 219 -5.37 15.94 -5.06
CA ALA A 219 -4.81 14.65 -4.66
C ALA A 219 -3.28 14.62 -4.80
N TRP A 220 -2.76 15.17 -5.90
CA TRP A 220 -1.32 15.34 -6.13
C TRP A 220 -0.67 16.14 -4.99
N SER A 221 -1.21 17.32 -4.67
CA SER A 221 -0.67 18.18 -3.61
C SER A 221 -0.65 17.49 -2.25
N ILE A 222 -1.67 16.69 -1.91
CA ILE A 222 -1.72 15.93 -0.66
C ILE A 222 -0.60 14.90 -0.58
N VAL A 223 -0.36 14.18 -1.68
CA VAL A 223 0.72 13.18 -1.73
C VAL A 223 2.09 13.85 -1.70
N GLU A 224 2.27 14.96 -2.41
CA GLU A 224 3.51 15.76 -2.36
C GLU A 224 3.82 16.22 -0.93
N GLN A 225 2.81 16.78 -0.24
CA GLN A 225 2.94 17.23 1.15
C GLN A 225 3.23 16.06 2.10
N PHE A 226 2.54 14.92 1.94
CA PHE A 226 2.81 13.72 2.72
C PHE A 226 4.24 13.23 2.51
N SER A 227 4.71 13.15 1.26
CA SER A 227 6.08 12.74 0.95
C SER A 227 7.13 13.67 1.58
N ALA A 228 6.95 14.98 1.44
CA ALA A 228 7.83 15.97 2.08
C ALA A 228 7.82 15.84 3.61
N ARG A 229 6.65 15.57 4.18
CA ARG A 229 6.49 15.35 5.62
C ARG A 229 7.23 14.11 6.10
N ILE A 230 7.17 13.01 5.35
CA ILE A 230 7.89 11.77 5.65
C ILE A 230 9.40 12.00 5.64
N ASN A 231 9.94 12.66 4.61
CA ASN A 231 11.38 12.97 4.56
C ASN A 231 11.81 13.84 5.76
N LEU A 232 11.04 14.87 6.09
CA LEU A 232 11.33 15.74 7.24
C LEU A 232 11.35 14.96 8.57
N VAL A 233 10.40 14.05 8.80
CA VAL A 233 10.39 13.27 10.05
C VAL A 233 11.49 12.22 10.08
N ASP A 234 11.88 11.65 8.94
CA ASP A 234 13.03 10.75 8.89
C ASP A 234 14.33 11.50 9.20
N GLU A 235 14.53 12.69 8.65
CA GLU A 235 15.69 13.55 8.94
C GLU A 235 15.75 13.94 10.42
N THR A 236 14.62 14.39 10.96
CA THR A 236 14.52 14.85 12.36
C THR A 236 14.37 13.71 13.38
N LYS A 237 14.32 12.45 12.91
CA LYS A 237 14.07 11.24 13.71
C LYS A 237 12.80 11.33 14.57
N ASN A 238 11.81 12.06 14.07
CA ASN A 238 10.47 12.18 14.62
C ASN A 238 9.53 11.14 14.01
N LYS A 239 8.29 11.11 14.49
CA LYS A 239 7.27 10.18 14.00
C LYS A 239 5.91 10.87 13.86
N LEU A 240 5.18 10.47 12.82
CA LEU A 240 3.82 10.91 12.54
C LEU A 240 2.79 9.96 13.16
N PRO A 241 1.59 10.44 13.49
CA PRO A 241 0.49 9.57 13.90
C PRO A 241 0.14 8.54 12.81
N LYS A 242 -0.13 7.29 13.21
CA LYS A 242 -0.62 6.24 12.29
C LYS A 242 -1.92 6.63 11.60
N LYS A 243 -2.80 7.35 12.30
CA LYS A 243 -4.00 7.97 11.74
C LYS A 243 -3.73 8.77 10.47
N LEU A 244 -2.65 9.57 10.43
CA LEU A 244 -2.32 10.39 9.27
C LEU A 244 -1.99 9.54 8.03
N LEU A 245 -1.28 8.42 8.23
CA LEU A 245 -1.00 7.45 7.15
C LEU A 245 -2.30 6.84 6.63
N LEU A 246 -3.20 6.42 7.53
CA LEU A 246 -4.49 5.84 7.17
C LEU A 246 -5.39 6.84 6.44
N ASP A 247 -5.55 8.05 6.99
CA ASP A 247 -6.40 9.10 6.44
C ASP A 247 -5.88 9.56 5.07
N THR A 248 -4.55 9.67 4.89
CA THR A 248 -3.94 9.97 3.58
C THR A 248 -4.18 8.84 2.58
N MET A 249 -3.96 7.58 2.96
CA MET A 249 -4.20 6.43 2.09
C MET A 249 -5.66 6.39 1.62
N ALA A 250 -6.61 6.48 2.57
CA ALA A 250 -8.03 6.37 2.26
C ALA A 250 -8.54 7.57 1.45
N SER A 251 -8.10 8.79 1.77
CA SER A 251 -8.53 10.00 1.08
C SER A 251 -7.98 10.12 -0.35
N VAL A 252 -6.74 9.68 -0.59
CA VAL A 252 -6.10 9.76 -1.93
C VAL A 252 -6.47 8.56 -2.79
N MET A 253 -6.20 7.33 -2.32
CA MET A 253 -6.27 6.15 -3.18
C MET A 253 -7.68 5.92 -3.71
N TYR A 254 -8.70 5.98 -2.85
CA TYR A 254 -10.09 5.76 -3.27
C TYR A 254 -10.58 6.84 -4.24
N ARG A 255 -10.21 8.11 -4.04
CA ARG A 255 -10.57 9.21 -4.96
C ARG A 255 -9.90 9.05 -6.32
N VAL A 256 -8.58 8.83 -6.36
CA VAL A 256 -7.80 8.69 -7.60
C VAL A 256 -8.25 7.46 -8.40
N MET A 257 -8.67 6.39 -7.72
CA MET A 257 -9.23 5.20 -8.37
C MET A 257 -10.65 5.41 -8.93
N HIS A 258 -11.41 6.33 -8.35
CA HIS A 258 -12.76 6.68 -8.82
C HIS A 258 -12.74 7.67 -9.99
N MET A 259 -11.70 8.48 -10.11
CA MET A 259 -11.49 9.37 -11.26
C MET A 259 -11.28 8.57 -12.56
N SER A 260 -11.85 9.08 -13.66
CA SER A 260 -11.70 8.52 -15.00
C SER A 260 -11.55 9.64 -16.00
N TYR A 261 -10.53 9.54 -16.86
CA TYR A 261 -10.23 10.52 -17.89
C TYR A 261 -10.08 9.85 -19.25
N GLU A 262 -9.98 10.64 -20.32
CA GLU A 262 -9.72 10.14 -21.65
C GLU A 262 -8.34 9.47 -21.73
N TYR A 263 -8.26 8.30 -22.36
CA TYR A 263 -7.00 7.57 -22.47
C TYR A 263 -5.93 8.40 -23.18
N GLY A 264 -4.78 8.55 -22.53
CA GLY A 264 -3.66 9.35 -23.04
C GLY A 264 -3.76 10.84 -22.72
N SER A 265 -4.84 11.35 -22.13
CA SER A 265 -4.89 12.75 -21.69
C SER A 265 -3.84 13.06 -20.62
N LEU A 266 -3.56 14.35 -20.43
CA LEU A 266 -2.70 14.82 -19.33
C LEU A 266 -3.20 14.33 -17.97
N ASP A 267 -4.50 14.44 -17.72
CA ASP A 267 -5.15 13.99 -16.48
C ASP A 267 -4.99 12.49 -16.27
N GLU A 268 -5.19 11.66 -17.31
CA GLU A 268 -5.07 10.21 -17.18
C GLU A 268 -3.63 9.79 -16.88
N CYS A 269 -2.67 10.47 -17.51
CA CYS A 269 -1.26 10.25 -17.22
C CYS A 269 -0.94 10.56 -15.75
N ILE A 270 -1.33 11.74 -15.28
CA ILE A 270 -1.09 12.17 -13.89
C ILE A 270 -1.82 11.26 -12.90
N ARG A 271 -3.06 10.87 -13.18
CA ARG A 271 -3.84 9.94 -12.36
C ARG A 271 -3.14 8.59 -12.21
N LEU A 272 -2.69 8.00 -13.30
CA LEU A 272 -2.00 6.70 -13.29
C LEU A 272 -0.61 6.79 -12.62
N GLY A 273 0.14 7.87 -12.84
CA GLY A 273 1.41 8.13 -12.15
C GLY A 273 1.26 8.32 -10.66
N LEU A 274 0.28 9.12 -10.24
CA LEU A 274 -0.05 9.35 -8.84
C LEU A 274 -0.50 8.05 -8.17
N LEU A 275 -1.28 7.22 -8.86
CA LEU A 275 -1.71 5.92 -8.35
C LEU A 275 -0.53 4.94 -8.20
N ALA A 276 0.39 4.91 -9.17
CA ALA A 276 1.60 4.09 -9.10
C ALA A 276 2.49 4.52 -7.93
N TYR A 277 2.76 5.81 -7.80
CA TYR A 277 3.52 6.38 -6.69
C TYR A 277 2.85 6.16 -5.34
N SER A 278 1.54 6.41 -5.22
CA SER A 278 0.82 6.20 -3.97
C SER A 278 0.78 4.71 -3.58
N SER A 279 0.75 3.81 -4.56
CA SER A 279 0.83 2.37 -4.29
C SER A 279 2.17 1.95 -3.67
N SER A 280 3.28 2.61 -4.00
CA SER A 280 4.57 2.33 -3.35
C SER A 280 4.62 2.80 -1.91
N ILE A 281 3.88 3.86 -1.57
CA ILE A 281 3.79 4.37 -0.20
C ILE A 281 2.90 3.46 0.67
N PHE A 282 1.69 3.18 0.19
CA PHE A 282 0.63 2.64 1.05
C PHE A 282 0.46 1.13 0.95
N LEU A 283 0.82 0.53 -0.19
CA LEU A 283 0.53 -0.88 -0.45
C LEU A 283 1.76 -1.79 -0.44
N GLN A 284 2.97 -1.25 -0.40
CA GLN A 284 4.19 -2.06 -0.35
C GLN A 284 4.34 -2.78 0.98
N TRP A 285 4.52 -4.09 0.87
CA TRP A 285 4.84 -4.98 1.99
C TRP A 285 6.33 -5.31 1.88
N SER A 286 7.16 -4.69 2.72
CA SER A 286 8.64 -4.67 2.59
C SER A 286 9.15 -4.01 1.29
N ASN A 287 10.46 -4.10 1.04
CA ASN A 287 11.12 -3.65 -0.20
C ASN A 287 10.75 -4.52 -1.43
N ARG A 288 9.60 -5.20 -1.42
CA ARG A 288 9.13 -6.04 -2.52
C ARG A 288 8.07 -5.31 -3.33
N ARG A 289 8.28 -5.29 -4.64
CA ARG A 289 7.34 -4.74 -5.62
C ARG A 289 6.12 -5.65 -5.71
N THR A 290 4.94 -5.11 -5.44
CA THR A 290 3.69 -5.85 -5.62
C THR A 290 3.24 -5.63 -7.05
N SER A 291 3.21 -6.70 -7.85
CA SER A 291 2.78 -6.60 -9.25
C SER A 291 1.27 -6.73 -9.33
N TYR A 292 0.64 -5.61 -9.64
CA TYR A 292 -0.76 -5.53 -10.01
C TYR A 292 -0.87 -5.74 -11.52
N HIS A 293 -0.97 -6.99 -11.97
CA HIS A 293 -0.72 -7.35 -13.38
C HIS A 293 -1.46 -6.47 -14.41
N ARG A 294 -2.75 -6.18 -14.17
CA ARG A 294 -3.53 -5.33 -15.07
C ARG A 294 -3.09 -3.87 -14.99
N PHE A 295 -2.88 -3.34 -13.79
CA PHE A 295 -2.44 -1.96 -13.60
C PHE A 295 -1.03 -1.72 -14.15
N SER A 296 -0.09 -2.64 -13.94
CA SER A 296 1.26 -2.54 -14.52
C SER A 296 1.23 -2.57 -16.04
N THR A 297 0.35 -3.38 -16.64
CA THR A 297 0.15 -3.40 -18.10
C THR A 297 -0.40 -2.06 -18.58
N ALA A 298 -1.49 -1.55 -17.97
CA ALA A 298 -2.07 -0.27 -18.33
C ALA A 298 -1.07 0.90 -18.19
N TYR A 299 -0.27 0.89 -17.12
CA TYR A 299 0.76 1.91 -16.90
C TYR A 299 1.87 1.84 -17.96
N ARG A 300 2.35 0.65 -18.31
CA ARG A 300 3.33 0.48 -19.40
C ARG A 300 2.78 0.96 -20.74
N ASP A 301 1.56 0.56 -21.07
CA ASP A 301 0.94 0.88 -22.36
C ASP A 301 0.76 2.40 -22.51
N LEU A 302 0.44 3.10 -21.41
CA LEU A 302 0.45 4.55 -21.35
C LEU A 302 1.85 5.14 -21.61
N LEU A 303 2.88 4.68 -20.89
CA LEU A 303 4.25 5.22 -20.98
C LEU A 303 4.91 4.98 -22.34
N THR A 304 4.44 3.99 -23.09
CA THR A 304 4.95 3.64 -24.43
C THR A 304 4.20 4.33 -25.57
N THR A 305 3.11 5.05 -25.26
CA THR A 305 2.33 5.79 -26.25
C THR A 305 3.10 7.04 -26.70
N SER A 306 3.14 7.33 -28.01
CA SER A 306 3.86 8.50 -28.55
C SER A 306 3.41 9.82 -27.93
N HIS A 307 2.11 9.97 -27.69
CA HIS A 307 1.53 11.18 -27.08
C HIS A 307 2.10 11.48 -25.68
N PHE A 308 2.43 10.45 -24.89
CA PHE A 308 3.05 10.64 -23.57
C PHE A 308 4.40 11.35 -23.67
N LEU A 309 5.17 11.07 -24.72
CA LEU A 309 6.45 11.74 -24.97
C LEU A 309 6.25 13.21 -25.33
N ASP A 310 5.14 13.60 -25.93
CA ASP A 310 4.90 15.01 -26.29
C ASP A 310 4.34 15.83 -25.11
N LEU A 311 3.58 15.18 -24.22
CA LEU A 311 2.91 15.83 -23.09
C LEU A 311 3.86 16.30 -21.99
N PHE A 312 4.90 15.51 -21.69
CA PHE A 312 5.72 15.74 -20.51
C PHE A 312 7.15 16.16 -20.85
N PRO A 313 7.72 17.12 -20.09
CA PRO A 313 9.16 17.35 -20.10
C PRO A 313 9.95 16.10 -19.70
N ILE A 314 11.21 16.01 -20.14
CA ILE A 314 12.06 14.84 -19.91
C ILE A 314 12.23 14.45 -18.43
N HIS A 315 12.23 15.43 -17.51
CA HIS A 315 12.31 15.18 -16.07
C HIS A 315 11.05 14.52 -15.50
N PHE A 316 9.87 14.84 -16.04
CA PHE A 316 8.64 14.15 -15.66
C PHE A 316 8.62 12.73 -16.18
N ARG A 317 9.04 12.52 -17.42
CA ARG A 317 9.16 11.17 -17.99
C ARG A 317 10.07 10.29 -17.13
N LEU A 318 11.20 10.83 -16.68
CA LEU A 318 12.09 10.16 -15.73
C LEU A 318 11.35 9.75 -14.46
N TRP A 319 10.60 10.67 -13.85
CA TRP A 319 9.81 10.38 -12.65
C TRP A 319 8.77 9.29 -12.87
N PHE A 320 8.02 9.32 -13.98
CA PHE A 320 7.04 8.29 -14.30
C PHE A 320 7.68 6.90 -14.46
N LEU A 321 8.79 6.81 -15.19
CA LEU A 321 9.49 5.56 -15.45
C LEU A 321 10.10 4.99 -14.15
N VAL A 322 10.79 5.82 -13.36
CA VAL A 322 11.38 5.38 -12.10
C VAL A 322 10.31 5.02 -11.08
N THR A 323 9.23 5.80 -10.98
CA THR A 323 8.06 5.47 -10.16
C THR A 323 7.52 4.10 -10.51
N GLY A 324 7.33 3.80 -11.81
CA GLY A 324 6.91 2.47 -12.24
C GLY A 324 7.90 1.38 -11.82
N ALA A 325 9.20 1.63 -11.99
CA ALA A 325 10.28 0.71 -11.65
C ALA A 325 10.29 0.33 -10.17
N VAL A 326 10.08 1.29 -9.27
CA VAL A 326 10.13 1.07 -7.83
C VAL A 326 8.80 0.61 -7.23
N SER A 327 7.68 0.80 -7.94
CA SER A 327 6.33 0.52 -7.43
C SER A 327 5.73 -0.79 -7.95
N ILE A 328 5.58 -0.93 -9.27
CA ILE A 328 4.66 -1.92 -9.88
C ILE A 328 5.31 -2.87 -10.88
N PHE A 329 6.44 -2.48 -11.51
CA PHE A 329 7.12 -3.30 -12.51
C PHE A 329 8.00 -4.37 -11.88
N LYS A 330 8.00 -5.56 -12.47
CA LYS A 330 8.85 -6.69 -12.05
C LYS A 330 10.11 -6.76 -12.91
N GLU A 331 11.09 -7.56 -12.47
CA GLU A 331 12.38 -7.75 -13.17
C GLU A 331 12.24 -8.17 -14.65
N HIS A 332 11.15 -8.86 -15.04
CA HIS A 332 10.91 -9.22 -16.44
C HIS A 332 10.47 -8.04 -17.32
N ASP A 333 9.96 -6.97 -16.70
CA ASP A 333 9.59 -5.73 -17.40
C ASP A 333 10.81 -4.82 -17.62
N ASP A 334 12.00 -5.20 -17.14
CA ASP A 334 13.17 -4.33 -17.12
C ASP A 334 13.65 -3.95 -18.53
N GLN A 335 13.50 -4.80 -19.55
CA GLN A 335 14.14 -4.55 -20.86
C GLN A 335 13.66 -3.28 -21.55
N TRP A 336 12.34 -3.10 -21.74
CA TRP A 336 11.80 -1.90 -22.38
C TRP A 336 12.03 -0.64 -21.52
N LEU A 337 11.92 -0.80 -20.20
CA LEU A 337 12.08 0.26 -19.22
C LEU A 337 13.52 0.77 -19.17
N LYS A 338 14.50 -0.14 -19.19
CA LYS A 338 15.94 0.17 -19.27
C LYS A 338 16.26 0.96 -20.52
N SER A 339 15.75 0.55 -21.69
CA SER A 339 15.99 1.28 -22.95
C SER A 339 15.49 2.73 -22.90
N GLN A 340 14.30 2.95 -22.35
CA GLN A 340 13.73 4.31 -22.22
C GLN A 340 14.51 5.16 -21.21
N LEU A 341 14.92 4.57 -20.08
CA LEU A 341 15.67 5.28 -19.06
C LEU A 341 17.10 5.60 -19.47
N LEU A 342 17.78 4.69 -20.19
CA LEU A 342 19.09 4.95 -20.79
C LEU A 342 19.05 6.18 -21.70
N TYR A 343 18.05 6.26 -22.58
CA TYR A 343 17.89 7.42 -23.45
C TYR A 343 17.78 8.73 -22.67
N ILE A 344 17.03 8.74 -21.56
CA ILE A 344 16.87 9.94 -20.72
C ILE A 344 18.18 10.27 -19.97
N ILE A 345 18.83 9.26 -19.41
CA ILE A 345 20.10 9.40 -18.68
C ILE A 345 21.17 10.00 -19.60
N ASP A 346 21.31 9.47 -20.81
CA ASP A 346 22.28 9.95 -21.81
C ASP A 346 21.94 11.36 -22.29
N SER A 347 20.66 11.62 -22.59
CA SER A 347 20.19 12.93 -23.06
C SER A 347 20.39 14.03 -22.01
N CYS A 348 20.24 13.69 -20.73
CA CYS A 348 20.40 14.62 -19.61
C CYS A 348 21.81 14.60 -18.99
N LYS A 349 22.70 13.72 -19.47
CA LYS A 349 24.06 13.50 -18.93
C LYS A 349 24.07 13.21 -17.42
N LEU A 350 23.19 12.30 -16.98
CA LEU A 350 23.02 11.92 -15.58
C LEU A 350 23.97 10.78 -15.21
N GLU A 351 25.21 11.11 -14.89
CA GLU A 351 26.26 10.14 -14.59
C GLU A 351 26.16 9.53 -13.18
N ARG A 352 25.46 10.21 -12.26
CA ARG A 352 25.40 9.80 -10.85
C ARG A 352 23.98 9.74 -10.31
N TRP A 353 23.73 8.76 -9.43
CA TRP A 353 22.42 8.58 -8.78
C TRP A 353 21.93 9.85 -8.07
N ASP A 354 22.82 10.62 -7.44
CA ASP A 354 22.49 11.88 -6.79
C ASP A 354 21.88 12.92 -7.74
N GLN A 355 22.28 12.94 -9.02
CA GLN A 355 21.66 13.82 -10.03
C GLN A 355 20.25 13.36 -10.39
N VAL A 356 20.07 12.05 -10.59
CA VAL A 356 18.75 11.44 -10.84
C VAL A 356 17.82 11.71 -9.65
N LYS A 357 18.30 11.44 -8.44
CA LYS A 357 17.56 11.66 -7.19
C LYS A 357 17.11 13.11 -7.04
N ASN A 358 17.96 14.08 -7.34
CA ASN A 358 17.59 15.50 -7.28
C ASN A 358 16.41 15.83 -8.21
N ILE A 359 16.36 15.24 -9.41
CA ILE A 359 15.23 15.41 -10.33
C ILE A 359 13.97 14.77 -9.74
N LEU A 360 14.06 13.54 -9.24
CA LEU A 360 12.92 12.84 -8.64
C LEU A 360 12.36 13.61 -7.43
N HIS A 361 13.24 14.16 -6.59
CA HIS A 361 12.88 14.95 -5.42
C HIS A 361 12.30 16.33 -5.77
N SER A 362 12.58 16.86 -6.97
CA SER A 362 11.93 18.09 -7.47
C SER A 362 10.45 17.89 -7.82
N ILE A 363 10.03 16.64 -7.99
CA ILE A 363 8.64 16.25 -8.27
C ILE A 363 8.05 15.64 -6.99
N MET A 364 8.33 14.36 -6.73
CA MET A 364 7.93 13.67 -5.50
C MET A 364 8.84 12.47 -5.26
N TRP A 365 9.50 12.40 -4.10
CA TRP A 365 10.35 11.28 -3.74
C TRP A 365 10.41 11.10 -2.22
N ILE A 366 10.39 9.84 -1.76
CA ILE A 366 10.57 9.50 -0.35
C ILE A 366 11.83 8.67 -0.25
N ASP A 367 12.85 9.24 0.38
CA ASP A 367 14.19 8.66 0.44
C ASP A 367 14.16 7.27 1.07
N LEU A 368 13.51 7.16 2.23
CA LEU A 368 13.40 5.93 3.00
C LEU A 368 12.78 4.77 2.22
N LEU A 369 11.84 5.05 1.32
CA LEU A 369 11.11 4.04 0.56
C LEU A 369 11.78 3.70 -0.76
N HIS A 370 12.19 4.74 -1.48
CA HIS A 370 12.47 4.60 -2.90
C HIS A 370 13.97 4.60 -3.23
N ASP A 371 14.85 5.15 -2.38
CA ASP A 371 16.28 5.29 -2.71
C ASP A 371 16.96 3.96 -3.00
N HIS A 372 16.76 2.95 -2.14
CA HIS A 372 17.42 1.66 -2.30
C HIS A 372 16.99 0.98 -3.61
N LEU A 373 15.70 1.01 -3.92
CA LEU A 373 15.16 0.40 -5.14
C LEU A 373 15.54 1.19 -6.40
N GLY A 374 15.46 2.52 -6.33
CA GLY A 374 15.79 3.42 -7.44
C GLY A 374 17.28 3.36 -7.78
N LYS A 375 18.15 3.42 -6.77
CA LYS A 375 19.60 3.28 -6.96
C LYS A 375 19.97 1.91 -7.51
N GLY A 376 19.42 0.83 -6.94
CA GLY A 376 19.65 -0.51 -7.45
C GLY A 376 19.25 -0.66 -8.92
N PHE A 377 18.17 0.00 -9.33
CA PHE A 377 17.74 0.02 -10.73
C PHE A 377 18.67 0.86 -11.62
N PHE A 378 19.10 2.04 -11.17
CA PHE A 378 20.06 2.91 -11.88
C PHE A 378 21.42 2.22 -12.07
N ASP A 379 21.97 1.62 -11.02
CA ASP A 379 23.26 0.91 -11.06
C ASP A 379 23.19 -0.26 -12.07
N ASN A 380 22.05 -0.97 -12.14
CA ASN A 380 21.78 -2.05 -13.11
C ASN A 380 21.59 -1.59 -14.57
N ILE A 381 21.47 -0.28 -14.81
CA ILE A 381 21.34 0.31 -16.13
C ILE A 381 22.70 0.78 -16.65
N VAL A 382 23.48 1.43 -15.78
CA VAL A 382 24.76 2.06 -16.12
C VAL A 382 25.92 1.04 -16.17
N THR A 383 25.72 -0.15 -15.61
CA THR A 383 26.62 -1.31 -15.74
C THR A 383 26.25 -2.15 -16.97
#